data_AF-A0AA41U9N2-F1
#
_entry.id   AF-A0AA41U9N2-F1
#
_cell.length_a   1.000
_cell.length_b   1.000
_cell.length_c   1.000
_cell.angle_alpha   90.00
_cell.angle_beta   90.00
_cell.angle_gamma   90.00
#
_symmetry.space_group_name_H-M   'P 1'
#
loop_
_entity.id
_entity.type
_entity.pdbx_description
1 polymer ?
#
loop_
_entity_poly.entity_id
_entity_poly.type
_entity_poly.pdbx_seq_one_letter_code
_entity_poly.pdbx_strand_id
1 'polypeptide(L)'
;MRLILRTLGTWLLSIAVILAVIDGTKSLAANALVMTPLGDLWQSLNAGSLEWVEAFLETRFFGPALTPMLTSLLTVPSFVVVGVPAIILAFLGRSRYARQYVRTDEI
;
A
#
# COMPACT_ATOMS: atom_id res chain seq x y z
N MET A 1 -18.86 -5.66 -6.98
CA MET A 1 -17.97 -4.73 -6.24
C MET A 1 -17.09 -5.42 -5.20
N ARG A 2 -17.64 -6.22 -4.25
CA ARG A 2 -16.85 -6.91 -3.21
C ARG A 2 -15.71 -7.78 -3.75
N LEU A 3 -15.94 -8.51 -4.84
CA LEU A 3 -14.91 -9.35 -5.48
C LEU A 3 -13.72 -8.52 -5.98
N ILE A 4 -13.99 -7.37 -6.61
CA ILE A 4 -12.96 -6.45 -7.16
C ILE A 4 -12.12 -5.84 -6.03
N LEU A 5 -12.77 -5.37 -4.97
CA LEU A 5 -12.07 -4.84 -3.79
C LEU A 5 -11.20 -5.92 -3.13
N ARG A 6 -11.71 -7.16 -3.05
CA ARG A 6 -10.96 -8.29 -2.51
C ARG A 6 -9.75 -8.61 -3.37
N THR A 7 -9.93 -8.73 -4.69
CA THR A 7 -8.84 -9.10 -5.61
C THR A 7 -7.76 -8.02 -5.61
N LEU A 8 -8.13 -6.75 -5.78
CA LEU A 8 -7.17 -5.64 -5.74
C LEU A 8 -6.46 -5.56 -4.38
N GLY A 9 -7.21 -5.68 -3.27
CA GLY A 9 -6.63 -5.69 -1.93
C GLY A 9 -5.62 -6.83 -1.74
N THR A 10 -5.93 -8.05 -2.18
CA THR A 10 -5.00 -9.19 -2.10
C THR A 10 -3.77 -9.01 -2.98
N TRP A 11 -3.92 -8.43 -4.18
CA TRP A 11 -2.80 -8.16 -5.07
C TRP A 11 -1.86 -7.11 -4.49
N LEU A 12 -2.39 -5.99 -3.99
CA LEU A 12 -1.60 -4.96 -3.31
C LEU A 12 -0.94 -5.51 -2.03
N LEU A 13 -1.63 -6.40 -1.31
CA LEU A 13 -1.08 -7.01 -0.10
C LEU A 13 0.14 -7.88 -0.43
N SER A 14 0.08 -8.66 -1.52
CA SER A 14 1.23 -9.43 -2.00
C SER A 14 2.42 -8.53 -2.34
N ILE A 15 2.18 -7.40 -3.01
CA ILE A 15 3.25 -6.42 -3.33
C ILE A 15 3.85 -5.85 -2.03
N ALA A 16 3.01 -5.46 -1.07
CA ALA A 16 3.48 -4.95 0.22
C ALA A 16 4.33 -5.97 0.98
N VAL A 17 3.94 -7.25 0.96
CA VAL A 17 4.72 -8.34 1.57
C VAL A 17 6.07 -8.50 0.87
N ILE A 18 6.12 -8.45 -0.47
CA ILE A 18 7.39 -8.52 -1.22
C ILE A 18 8.32 -7.37 -0.80
N LEU A 19 7.81 -6.13 -0.74
CA LEU A 19 8.59 -4.97 -0.31
C LEU A 19 9.10 -5.13 1.13
N ALA A 20 8.26 -5.62 2.04
CA ALA A 20 8.67 -5.87 3.43
C ALA A 20 9.76 -6.95 3.54
N VAL A 21 9.70 -7.99 2.71
CA VAL A 21 10.73 -9.04 2.67
C VAL A 21 12.05 -8.47 2.12
N ILE A 22 12.01 -7.65 1.08
CA ILE A 22 13.20 -6.98 0.54
C ILE A 22 13.86 -6.09 1.60
N ASP A 23 13.07 -5.30 2.34
CA ASP A 23 13.60 -4.45 3.41
C ASP A 23 14.13 -5.30 4.59
N GLY A 24 13.48 -6.43 4.88
CA GLY A 24 13.95 -7.39 5.87
C GLY A 24 15.30 -8.02 5.53
N THR A 25 15.52 -8.42 4.27
CA THR A 25 16.81 -8.97 3.83
C THR A 25 17.92 -7.92 3.86
N LYS A 26 17.62 -6.67 3.42
CA LYS A 26 18.54 -5.54 3.54
C LYS A 26 18.90 -5.26 5.00
N SER A 27 17.92 -5.27 5.90
CA SER A 27 18.14 -5.02 7.32
C SER A 27 19.05 -6.06 7.96
N LEU A 28 18.85 -7.34 7.61
CA LEU A 28 19.68 -8.43 8.09
C LEU A 28 21.13 -8.31 7.58
N ALA A 29 21.30 -7.96 6.30
CA ALA A 29 22.62 -7.75 5.71
C ALA A 29 23.37 -6.54 6.31
N ALA A 30 22.63 -5.48 6.66
CA ALA A 30 23.19 -4.28 7.26
C ALA A 30 23.41 -4.38 8.79
N ASN A 31 22.93 -5.45 9.43
CA ASN A 31 22.84 -5.57 10.89
C ASN A 31 22.19 -4.33 11.55
N ALA A 32 21.23 -3.72 10.85
CA ALA A 32 20.54 -2.50 11.25
C ALA A 32 19.15 -2.48 10.61
N LEU A 33 18.20 -1.77 11.21
CA LEU A 33 16.88 -1.63 10.61
C LEU A 33 16.96 -0.72 9.37
N VAL A 34 16.72 -1.28 8.20
CA VAL A 34 16.70 -0.58 6.91
C VAL A 34 15.31 -0.72 6.30
N MET A 35 14.65 0.42 6.11
CA MET A 35 13.37 0.49 5.42
C MET A 35 13.50 1.43 4.24
N THR A 36 13.01 1.02 3.07
CA THR A 36 13.13 1.82 1.84
C THR A 36 11.97 2.84 1.81
N PRO A 37 12.24 4.17 1.85
CA PRO A 37 11.21 5.19 1.66
C PRO A 37 10.50 5.05 0.32
N LEU A 38 9.23 5.44 0.26
CA LEU A 38 8.46 5.42 -0.99
C LEU A 38 9.12 6.28 -2.09
N GLY A 39 9.69 7.43 -1.72
CA GLY A 39 10.39 8.31 -2.65
C GLY A 39 11.55 7.61 -3.34
N ASP A 40 12.41 6.95 -2.59
CA ASP A 40 13.57 6.22 -3.13
C ASP A 40 13.12 5.07 -4.05
N LEU A 41 12.09 4.33 -3.64
CA LEU A 41 11.52 3.27 -4.48
C LEU A 41 10.96 3.85 -5.79
N TRP A 42 10.17 4.92 -5.72
CA TRP A 42 9.57 5.55 -6.90
C TRP A 42 10.65 6.10 -7.83
N GLN A 43 11.64 6.84 -7.31
CA GLN A 43 12.76 7.35 -8.10
C GLN A 43 13.51 6.22 -8.82
N SER A 44 13.74 5.09 -8.13
CA SER A 44 14.40 3.92 -8.74
C SER A 44 13.60 3.26 -9.86
N LEU A 45 12.26 3.35 -9.80
CA LEU A 45 11.37 2.79 -10.82
C LEU A 45 11.22 3.74 -12.00
N ASN A 46 10.95 5.02 -11.74
CA ASN A 46 10.81 6.07 -12.74
C ASN A 46 10.86 7.47 -12.11
N ALA A 47 12.06 8.07 -12.07
CA ALA A 47 12.27 9.42 -11.55
C ALA A 47 11.45 10.49 -12.29
N GLY A 48 11.39 10.44 -13.62
CA GLY A 48 10.66 11.42 -14.42
C GLY A 48 9.17 11.47 -14.07
N SER A 49 8.55 10.33 -13.77
CA SER A 49 7.15 10.29 -13.35
C SER A 49 6.90 10.97 -12.00
N LEU A 50 7.88 10.95 -11.08
CA LEU A 50 7.78 11.65 -9.80
C LEU A 50 7.87 13.17 -10.02
N GLU A 51 8.83 13.63 -10.82
CA GLU A 51 8.97 15.05 -11.20
C GLU A 51 7.69 15.58 -11.85
N TRP A 52 7.08 14.80 -12.75
CA TRP A 52 5.80 15.15 -13.37
C TRP A 52 4.67 15.30 -12.35
N VAL A 53 4.61 14.43 -11.33
CA VAL A 53 3.60 14.51 -10.27
C VAL A 53 3.82 15.73 -9.38
N GLU A 54 5.07 16.02 -9.01
CA GLU A 54 5.42 17.21 -8.22
C GLU A 54 5.04 18.48 -8.97
N ALA A 55 5.46 18.62 -10.24
CA ALA A 55 5.12 19.75 -11.09
C ALA A 55 3.60 19.88 -11.29
N PHE A 56 2.89 18.76 -11.48
CA PHE A 56 1.43 18.76 -11.62
C PHE A 56 0.74 19.31 -10.35
N LEU A 57 1.19 18.91 -9.16
CA LEU A 57 0.61 19.41 -7.90
C LEU A 57 0.84 20.90 -7.71
N GLU A 58 2.01 21.42 -8.09
CA GLU A 58 2.31 22.86 -8.01
C GLU A 58 1.35 23.72 -8.85
N THR A 59 0.87 23.21 -9.98
CA THR A 59 -0.11 23.93 -10.82
C THR A 59 -1.53 23.94 -10.27
N ARG A 60 -1.82 23.17 -9.21
CA ARG A 60 -3.17 23.02 -8.67
C ARG A 60 -3.45 24.07 -7.61
N PHE A 61 -4.71 24.52 -7.53
CA PHE A 61 -5.18 25.43 -6.48
C PHE A 61 -4.85 24.94 -5.05
N PHE A 62 -4.91 23.62 -4.82
CA PHE A 62 -4.57 22.99 -3.54
C PHE A 62 -3.09 22.58 -3.43
N GLY A 63 -2.26 22.93 -4.40
CA GLY A 63 -0.83 22.60 -4.45
C GLY A 63 -0.09 22.90 -3.14
N PRO A 64 -0.25 24.10 -2.54
CA PRO A 64 0.41 24.44 -1.27
C PRO A 64 0.09 23.49 -0.11
N ALA A 65 -1.07 22.82 -0.13
CA ALA A 65 -1.44 21.82 0.88
C ALA A 65 -1.04 20.40 0.48
N LEU A 66 -1.08 20.08 -0.81
CA LEU A 66 -0.79 18.74 -1.32
C LEU A 66 0.70 18.45 -1.47
N THR A 67 1.51 19.44 -1.82
CA THR A 67 2.97 19.29 -1.92
C THR A 67 3.61 18.84 -0.61
N PRO A 68 3.39 19.48 0.56
CA PRO A 68 3.95 19.00 1.82
C PRO A 68 3.38 17.64 2.25
N MET A 69 2.15 17.32 1.85
CA MET A 69 1.55 16.02 2.10
C MET A 69 2.23 14.92 1.27
N LEU A 70 2.51 15.19 -0.01
CA LEU A 70 3.25 14.28 -0.88
C LEU A 70 4.67 14.07 -0.34
N THR A 71 5.41 15.12 -0.03
CA THR A 71 6.79 14.99 0.47
C THR A 71 6.83 14.20 1.78
N SER A 72 5.87 14.43 2.69
CA SER A 72 5.74 13.61 3.90
C SER A 72 5.48 12.15 3.56
N LEU A 73 4.58 11.87 2.61
CA LEU A 73 4.26 10.50 2.17
C LEU A 73 5.47 9.79 1.53
N LEU A 74 6.32 10.51 0.79
CA LEU A 74 7.52 9.95 0.17
C LEU A 74 8.57 9.48 1.20
N THR A 75 8.56 10.02 2.42
CA THR A 75 9.45 9.56 3.51
C THR A 75 8.97 8.28 4.19
N VAL A 76 7.70 7.92 4.03
CA VAL A 76 7.11 6.74 4.66
C VAL A 76 7.64 5.47 3.96
N PRO A 77 7.95 4.39 4.69
CA PRO A 77 8.36 3.13 4.09
C PRO A 77 7.37 2.62 3.04
N SER A 78 7.89 2.23 1.87
CA SER A 78 7.09 1.83 0.72
C SER A 78 6.09 0.70 1.01
N PHE A 79 6.51 -0.32 1.77
CA PHE A 79 5.63 -1.43 2.16
C PHE A 79 4.46 -0.98 3.05
N VAL A 80 4.62 0.09 3.84
CA VAL A 80 3.55 0.65 4.66
C VAL A 80 2.56 1.41 3.78
N VAL A 81 3.06 2.25 2.87
CA VAL A 81 2.21 3.05 1.99
C VAL A 81 1.34 2.16 1.08
N VAL A 82 1.88 1.01 0.64
CA VAL A 82 1.10 0.03 -0.14
C VAL A 82 0.27 -0.89 0.77
N GLY A 83 0.83 -1.33 1.90
CA GLY A 83 0.22 -2.34 2.77
C GLY A 83 -1.02 -1.85 3.50
N VAL A 84 -1.03 -0.62 4.02
CA VAL A 84 -2.20 -0.04 4.71
C VAL A 84 -3.45 -0.02 3.81
N PRO A 85 -3.42 0.57 2.60
CA PRO A 85 -4.58 0.54 1.71
C PRO A 85 -4.90 -0.88 1.23
N ALA A 86 -3.90 -1.75 1.03
CA ALA A 86 -4.14 -3.14 0.68
C ALA A 86 -5.00 -3.88 1.73
N ILE A 87 -4.65 -3.73 3.01
CA ILE A 87 -5.38 -4.33 4.14
C ILE A 87 -6.80 -3.79 4.20
N ILE A 88 -6.97 -2.46 4.06
CA ILE A 88 -8.28 -1.82 4.06
C ILE A 88 -9.16 -2.38 2.93
N LEU A 89 -8.63 -2.45 1.69
CA LEU A 89 -9.37 -2.97 0.54
C LEU A 89 -9.71 -4.46 0.69
N ALA A 90 -8.77 -5.28 1.15
CA ALA A 90 -9.00 -6.70 1.38
C ALA A 90 -10.08 -6.93 2.45
N PHE A 91 -10.07 -6.12 3.52
CA PHE A 91 -11.05 -6.19 4.59
C PHE A 91 -12.44 -5.71 4.16
N LEU A 92 -12.53 -4.65 3.36
CA LEU A 92 -13.80 -4.18 2.79
C LEU A 92 -14.37 -5.16 1.75
N GLY A 93 -13.50 -5.88 1.02
CA GLY A 93 -13.89 -6.91 0.05
C GLY A 93 -14.30 -8.25 0.68
N ARG A 94 -14.02 -8.49 1.96
CA ARG A 94 -14.37 -9.73 2.67
C ARG A 94 -15.89 -9.90 2.73
N SER A 95 -16.39 -11.03 2.22
CA SER A 95 -17.76 -11.46 2.48
C SER A 95 -17.89 -11.83 3.96
N ARG A 96 -18.87 -11.26 4.66
CA ARG A 96 -19.23 -11.67 6.02
C ARG A 96 -19.90 -13.05 5.88
N TYR A 97 -19.13 -14.13 6.06
CA TYR A 97 -19.71 -15.47 6.19
C TYR A 97 -20.58 -15.46 7.45
N ALA A 98 -21.87 -15.16 7.30
CA ALA A 98 -22.85 -15.49 8.30
C ALA A 98 -22.85 -17.02 8.34
N ARG A 99 -22.39 -17.61 9.45
CA ARG A 99 -22.65 -19.01 9.76
C ARG A 99 -24.16 -19.18 9.72
N GLN A 100 -24.71 -19.61 8.58
CA GLN A 100 -26.01 -20.26 8.58
C GLN A 100 -25.77 -21.57 9.29
N TYR A 101 -26.09 -21.58 10.58
CA TYR A 101 -26.22 -22.80 11.37
C TYR A 101 -27.22 -23.67 10.61
N VAL A 102 -26.72 -24.73 9.98
CA VAL A 102 -27.56 -25.77 9.41
C VAL A 102 -28.19 -26.47 10.60
N ARG A 103 -29.47 -26.14 10.86
CA ARG A 103 -30.31 -26.84 11.83
C ARG A 103 -30.70 -28.17 11.20
N THR A 104 -29.79 -29.13 11.27
CA THR A 104 -30.08 -30.54 10.94
C THR A 104 -30.62 -31.18 12.21
N ASP A 105 -31.90 -30.97 12.52
CA ASP A 105 -32.61 -31.73 13.55
C ASP A 105 -34.11 -31.76 13.20
N GLU A 106 -34.48 -32.60 12.23
CA GLU A 106 -35.80 -33.20 12.12
C GLU A 106 -35.65 -34.59 11.44
N ILE A 107 -35.48 -35.64 12.26
CA ILE A 107 -35.81 -37.04 11.95
C ILE A 107 -36.47 -37.64 13.19
#